data_AF-A0A5J6CZD0-F1
#
_entry.id   AF-A0A5J6CZD0-F1
#
_cell.length_a   1.000
_cell.length_b   1.000
_cell.length_c   1.000
_cell.angle_alpha   90.00
_cell.angle_beta   90.00
_cell.angle_gamma   90.00
#
_symmetry.space_group_name_H-M   'P 1'
#
loop_
_entity.id
_entity.type
_entity.pdbx_description
1 polymer ?
#
loop_
_entity_poly.entity_id
_entity_poly.type
_entity_poly.pdbx_seq_one_letter_code
_entity_poly.pdbx_strand_id
1 'polypeptide(L)'
;MQGLLICSLAIVGVVVALPSGPGVAPPATCRYWCRTPAPANQVYCCEDISEPEGPVGVKIGSCPRVRPACPPVRSGGPPYPCSNDFKCFGADKCCYDVCLEEHVCKPQSFFNQGFLY
;
A
#
# COMPACT_ATOMS: atom_id res chain seq x y z
N MET A 1 -39.31 -2.43 63.98
CA MET A 1 -38.89 -1.05 63.62
C MET A 1 -37.49 -1.15 63.06
N GLN A 2 -37.33 -0.69 61.82
CA GLN A 2 -36.12 -0.35 61.02
C GLN A 2 -34.81 -1.11 61.30
N GLY A 3 -34.15 -1.81 60.37
CA GLY A 3 -34.06 -1.61 58.92
C GLY A 3 -32.92 -0.66 58.57
N LEU A 4 -31.71 -1.19 58.35
CA LEU A 4 -30.70 -0.57 57.47
C LEU A 4 -29.59 -1.58 57.12
N LEU A 5 -29.84 -2.38 56.07
CA LEU A 5 -28.77 -3.08 55.34
C LEU A 5 -28.07 -2.05 54.46
N ILE A 6 -26.81 -1.79 54.75
CA ILE A 6 -25.94 -0.88 53.99
C ILE A 6 -25.59 -1.62 52.70
N CYS A 7 -26.38 -1.39 51.64
CA CYS A 7 -26.00 -1.78 50.28
C CYS A 7 -24.83 -0.90 49.84
N SER A 8 -23.62 -1.43 49.98
CA SER A 8 -22.42 -0.89 49.36
C SER A 8 -22.59 -0.91 47.84
N LEU A 9 -23.14 0.17 47.29
CA LEU A 9 -23.05 0.47 45.86
C LEU A 9 -21.58 0.76 45.57
N ALA A 10 -20.84 -0.29 45.22
CA ALA A 10 -19.58 -0.12 44.51
C ALA A 10 -19.91 0.67 43.24
N ILE A 11 -19.48 1.93 43.21
CA ILE A 11 -19.46 2.74 42.00
C ILE A 11 -18.40 2.08 41.12
N VAL A 12 -18.79 1.03 40.40
CA VAL A 12 -18.02 0.56 39.25
C VAL A 12 -18.13 1.70 38.26
N GLY A 13 -17.09 2.54 38.22
CA GLY A 13 -16.95 3.58 37.21
C GLY A 13 -16.99 2.90 35.85
N VAL A 14 -18.16 2.92 35.21
CA VAL A 14 -18.28 2.63 33.80
C VAL A 14 -17.56 3.77 33.11
N VAL A 15 -16.31 3.55 32.72
CA VAL A 15 -15.68 4.34 31.67
C VAL A 15 -16.50 4.09 30.41
N VAL A 16 -17.54 4.91 30.22
CA VAL A 16 -18.23 4.98 28.95
C VAL A 16 -17.22 5.60 27.99
N ALA A 17 -16.52 4.75 27.25
CA ALA A 17 -15.75 5.21 26.10
C ALA A 17 -16.75 5.96 25.20
N LEU A 18 -16.60 7.28 25.15
CA LEU A 18 -17.34 8.12 24.21
C LEU A 18 -17.06 7.55 22.82
N PRO A 19 -18.07 7.32 21.96
CA PRO A 19 -17.80 7.12 20.56
C PRO A 19 -17.12 8.41 20.08
N SER A 20 -15.82 8.32 19.81
CA SER A 20 -15.11 9.22 18.92
C SER A 20 -16.04 9.51 17.75
N GLY A 21 -16.34 10.80 17.52
CA GLY A 21 -17.33 11.26 16.55
C GLY A 21 -17.11 10.68 15.15
N PRO A 22 -17.97 11.02 14.17
CA PRO A 22 -17.78 10.55 12.80
C PRO A 22 -16.35 10.90 12.38
N GLY A 23 -15.49 9.88 12.32
CA GLY A 23 -14.15 10.02 11.81
C GLY A 23 -14.35 10.44 10.37
N VAL A 24 -14.18 11.75 10.11
CA VAL A 24 -14.05 12.23 8.75
C VAL A 24 -12.80 11.54 8.26
N ALA A 25 -12.99 10.46 7.50
CA ALA A 25 -11.91 9.85 6.76
C ALA A 25 -11.26 11.03 6.01
N PRO A 26 -9.94 11.26 6.17
CA PRO A 26 -9.29 12.31 5.41
C PRO A 26 -9.69 12.11 3.93
N PRO A 27 -9.98 13.20 3.19
CA PRO A 27 -10.35 13.07 1.79
C PRO A 27 -9.32 12.16 1.14
N ALA A 28 -9.78 11.12 0.45
CA ALA A 28 -8.87 10.20 -0.22
C ALA A 28 -8.11 10.99 -1.28
N THR A 29 -6.95 11.51 -0.89
CA THR A 29 -5.99 12.20 -1.76
C THR A 29 -5.38 11.24 -2.76
N CYS A 30 -5.67 9.96 -2.63
CA CYS A 30 -5.16 8.94 -3.51
C CYS A 30 -5.82 8.97 -4.88
N ARG A 31 -5.01 9.17 -5.92
CA ARG A 31 -5.41 9.10 -7.32
C ARG A 31 -5.33 7.68 -7.85
N TYR A 32 -4.25 6.95 -7.54
CA TYR A 32 -4.08 5.57 -7.96
C TYR A 32 -3.76 4.63 -6.80
N TRP A 33 -4.50 3.52 -6.79
CA TRP A 33 -4.35 2.45 -5.81
C TRP A 33 -3.61 1.28 -6.45
N CYS A 34 -2.48 0.90 -5.86
CA CYS A 34 -1.70 -0.24 -6.28
C CYS A 34 -1.96 -1.43 -5.36
N ARG A 35 -1.68 -2.63 -5.87
CA ARG A 35 -1.85 -3.88 -5.13
C ARG A 35 -0.54 -4.66 -5.10
N THR A 36 -0.11 -5.08 -3.91
CA THR A 36 1.06 -5.96 -3.78
C THR A 36 0.76 -7.35 -4.39
N PRO A 37 1.77 -8.08 -4.89
CA PRO A 37 1.58 -9.44 -5.38
C PRO A 37 1.02 -10.40 -4.31
N ALA A 38 0.47 -11.52 -4.77
CA ALA A 38 0.10 -12.63 -3.89
C ALA A 38 1.33 -13.15 -3.12
N PRO A 39 1.14 -13.62 -1.86
CA PRO A 39 -0.13 -13.82 -1.18
C PRO A 39 -0.70 -12.58 -0.48
N ALA A 40 0.11 -11.54 -0.24
CA ALA A 40 -0.27 -10.40 0.60
C ALA A 40 -1.47 -9.61 0.04
N ASN A 41 -1.51 -9.37 -1.28
CA ASN A 41 -2.63 -8.68 -1.95
C ASN A 41 -3.06 -7.34 -1.29
N GLN A 42 -2.13 -6.67 -0.60
CA GLN A 42 -2.40 -5.45 0.12
C GLN A 42 -2.60 -4.30 -0.87
N VAL A 43 -3.64 -3.51 -0.65
CA VAL A 43 -3.93 -2.32 -1.44
C VAL A 43 -3.37 -1.10 -0.70
N TYR A 44 -2.63 -0.26 -1.42
CA TYR A 44 -2.06 0.97 -0.87
C TYR A 44 -2.11 2.08 -1.91
N CYS A 45 -2.00 3.32 -1.43
CA CYS A 45 -1.94 4.47 -2.32
C CYS A 45 -0.54 4.60 -2.92
N CYS A 46 -0.44 4.58 -4.25
CA CYS A 46 0.84 4.66 -4.96
C CYS A 46 0.98 5.94 -5.80
N GLU A 47 -0.06 6.76 -5.88
CA GLU A 47 0.01 8.12 -6.39
C GLU A 47 -1.14 8.94 -5.84
N ASP A 48 -0.83 10.14 -5.36
CA ASP A 48 -1.80 11.07 -4.82
C ASP A 48 -2.00 12.31 -5.70
N ILE A 49 -2.94 13.17 -5.32
CA ILE A 49 -3.30 14.38 -6.05
C ILE A 49 -2.17 15.44 -6.10
N SER A 50 -1.13 15.33 -5.26
CA SER A 50 0.01 16.25 -5.27
C SER A 50 0.98 15.99 -6.41
N GLU A 51 0.93 14.79 -6.99
CA GLU A 51 1.77 14.42 -8.12
C GLU A 51 1.16 14.91 -9.45
N PRO A 52 1.99 15.33 -10.42
CA PRO A 52 1.51 15.73 -11.75
C PRO A 52 0.79 14.59 -12.47
N GLU A 53 -0.29 14.94 -13.16
CA GLU A 53 -1.04 13.98 -13.97
C GLU A 53 -0.27 13.60 -15.24
N GLY A 54 -0.40 12.35 -15.64
CA GLY A 54 0.24 11.80 -16.83
C GLY A 54 -0.63 10.77 -17.53
N PRO A 55 -0.24 10.33 -18.74
CA PRO A 55 -0.95 9.28 -19.46
C PRO A 55 -0.95 7.98 -18.64
N VAL A 56 -2.05 7.24 -18.71
CA VAL A 56 -2.21 5.94 -18.07
C VAL A 56 -2.27 4.87 -19.14
N GLY A 57 -1.55 3.78 -18.94
CA GLY A 57 -1.66 2.62 -19.80
C GLY A 57 -0.77 1.48 -19.37
N VAL A 58 -0.81 0.43 -20.18
CA VAL A 58 0.01 -0.78 -20.02
C VAL A 58 0.91 -0.89 -21.24
N LYS A 59 2.21 -1.11 -21.00
CA LYS A 59 3.20 -1.34 -22.06
C LYS A 59 3.36 -2.84 -22.32
N ILE A 60 3.88 -3.16 -23.51
CA ILE A 60 4.21 -4.54 -23.89
C ILE A 60 5.20 -5.18 -22.90
N GLY A 61 5.22 -6.51 -22.87
CA GLY A 61 6.08 -7.28 -21.97
C GLY A 61 5.48 -7.43 -20.57
N SER A 62 6.26 -8.06 -19.68
CA SER A 62 5.88 -8.38 -18.30
C SER A 62 6.86 -7.76 -17.31
N CYS A 63 6.46 -7.66 -16.04
CA CYS A 63 7.41 -7.35 -14.99
C CYS A 63 8.53 -8.41 -14.95
N PRO A 64 9.74 -8.08 -14.46
CA PRO A 64 10.76 -9.07 -14.20
C PRO A 64 10.38 -9.92 -12.98
N ARG A 65 10.90 -11.15 -12.92
CA ARG A 65 10.76 -12.02 -11.75
C ARG A 65 11.24 -11.29 -10.49
N VAL A 66 10.46 -11.39 -9.43
CA VAL A 66 10.86 -10.91 -8.09
C VAL A 66 12.19 -11.54 -7.70
N ARG A 67 13.15 -10.71 -7.28
CA ARG A 67 14.48 -11.18 -6.88
C ARG A 67 14.36 -11.88 -5.52
N PRO A 68 15.08 -13.00 -5.28
CA PRO A 68 15.01 -13.71 -4.01
C PRO A 68 15.73 -12.96 -2.87
N ALA A 69 16.61 -12.01 -3.20
CA ALA A 69 17.35 -11.22 -2.24
C ALA A 69 17.50 -9.77 -2.73
N CYS A 70 17.53 -8.85 -1.77
CA CYS A 70 17.74 -7.44 -2.04
C CYS A 70 19.23 -7.19 -2.32
N PRO A 71 19.58 -6.59 -3.48
CA PRO A 71 20.97 -6.26 -3.75
C PRO A 71 21.48 -5.28 -2.70
N PRO A 72 22.79 -5.27 -2.39
CA PRO A 72 23.37 -4.19 -1.62
C PRO A 72 23.04 -2.86 -2.29
N VAL A 73 22.81 -1.83 -1.47
CA VAL A 73 22.50 -0.47 -1.94
C VAL A 73 23.58 -0.07 -2.94
N ARG A 74 23.21 0.02 -4.22
CA ARG A 74 24.14 0.42 -5.28
C ARG A 74 24.32 1.92 -5.21
N SER A 75 25.47 2.41 -5.65
CA SER A 75 25.82 3.83 -5.75
C SER A 75 25.07 4.58 -6.88
N GLY A 76 23.87 4.11 -7.27
CA GLY A 76 22.95 4.80 -8.17
C GLY A 76 21.80 5.44 -7.39
N GLY A 77 21.09 6.38 -8.01
CA GLY A 77 19.88 6.96 -7.43
C GLY A 77 18.81 5.89 -7.14
N PRO A 78 17.85 6.18 -6.23
CA PRO A 78 16.76 5.27 -5.94
C PRO A 78 15.93 4.99 -7.21
N PRO A 79 15.32 3.80 -7.34
CA PRO A 79 14.33 3.55 -8.38
C PRO A 79 13.19 4.59 -8.33
N TYR A 80 12.61 4.87 -9.49
CA TYR A 80 11.52 5.85 -9.59
C TYR A 80 10.17 5.21 -9.23
N PRO A 81 9.42 5.71 -8.23
CA PRO A 81 8.12 5.19 -7.86
C PRO A 81 7.08 5.43 -8.97
N CYS A 82 6.14 4.52 -9.12
CA CYS A 82 5.17 4.57 -10.21
C CYS A 82 3.80 4.00 -9.81
N SER A 83 2.76 4.47 -10.51
CA SER A 83 1.38 4.00 -10.40
C SER A 83 0.95 3.13 -11.59
N ASN A 84 1.59 3.30 -12.75
CA ASN A 84 1.30 2.60 -14.00
C ASN A 84 2.49 2.63 -14.97
N ASP A 85 2.48 1.83 -16.03
CA ASP A 85 3.63 1.68 -16.94
C ASP A 85 4.02 2.98 -17.65
N PHE A 86 3.05 3.86 -17.95
CA PHE A 86 3.30 5.11 -18.68
C PHE A 86 3.95 6.20 -17.83
N LYS A 87 4.01 6.00 -16.50
CA LYS A 87 4.83 6.81 -15.60
C LYS A 87 6.33 6.50 -15.73
N CYS A 88 6.67 5.33 -16.28
CA CYS A 88 8.06 4.92 -16.48
C CYS A 88 8.60 5.34 -17.86
N PHE A 89 9.90 5.58 -17.94
CA PHE A 89 10.55 5.97 -19.20
C PHE A 89 10.68 4.79 -20.19
N GLY A 90 10.62 5.08 -21.49
CA GLY A 90 10.86 4.08 -22.54
C GLY A 90 9.97 2.85 -22.42
N ALA A 91 10.58 1.67 -22.39
CA ALA A 91 9.89 0.38 -22.28
C ALA A 91 9.84 -0.18 -20.84
N ASP A 92 10.26 0.61 -19.85
CA ASP A 92 10.18 0.19 -18.46
C ASP A 92 8.73 0.08 -18.01
N LYS A 93 8.51 -0.88 -17.12
CA LYS A 93 7.21 -1.23 -16.56
C LYS A 93 7.14 -0.87 -15.09
N CYS A 94 5.94 -0.63 -14.62
CA CYS A 94 5.68 -0.34 -13.23
C CYS A 94 5.46 -1.63 -12.45
N CYS A 95 6.43 -1.98 -11.60
CA CYS A 95 6.52 -3.31 -11.02
C CYS A 95 6.81 -3.26 -9.53
N TYR A 96 6.12 -4.11 -8.76
CA TYR A 96 6.36 -4.23 -7.33
C TYR A 96 7.81 -4.63 -7.02
N ASP A 97 8.46 -3.91 -6.11
CA ASP A 97 9.75 -4.24 -5.55
C ASP A 97 9.60 -4.67 -4.10
N VAL A 98 9.84 -5.96 -3.83
CA VAL A 98 9.77 -6.52 -2.48
C VAL A 98 10.78 -5.91 -1.52
N CYS A 99 11.85 -5.29 -2.02
CA CYS A 99 12.87 -4.68 -1.19
C CYS A 99 12.51 -3.26 -0.75
N LEU A 100 11.66 -2.58 -1.51
CA LEU A 100 11.17 -1.24 -1.22
C LEU A 100 9.70 -1.25 -0.75
N GLU A 101 9.04 -2.40 -0.90
CA GLU A 101 7.61 -2.60 -0.60
C GLU A 101 6.68 -1.66 -1.39
N GLU A 102 7.14 -1.21 -2.57
CA GLU A 102 6.42 -0.28 -3.43
C GLU A 102 6.57 -0.63 -4.93
N HIS A 103 5.73 -0.04 -5.78
CA HIS A 103 5.86 -0.16 -7.23
C HIS A 103 6.87 0.86 -7.74
N VAL A 104 7.86 0.38 -8.48
CA VAL A 104 8.91 1.19 -9.09
C VAL A 104 9.12 0.81 -10.54
N CYS A 105 9.70 1.73 -11.30
CA CYS A 105 10.07 1.48 -12.69
C CYS A 105 11.19 0.46 -12.79
N LYS A 106 10.93 -0.61 -13.55
CA LYS A 106 11.90 -1.69 -13.81
C LYS A 106 11.95 -2.02 -15.30
N PRO A 107 13.10 -2.53 -15.79
CA PRO A 107 13.18 -3.07 -17.14
C PRO A 107 12.11 -4.14 -17.38
N GLN A 108 11.48 -4.09 -18.56
CA GLN A 108 10.56 -5.14 -18.98
C GLN A 108 11.26 -6.50 -19.08
N SER A 109 10.50 -7.57 -18.89
CA SER A 109 10.89 -8.94 -19.17
C SER A 109 9.96 -9.54 -20.21
N PHE A 110 10.54 -10.29 -21.15
CA PHE A 110 9.79 -11.11 -22.12
C PHE A 110 9.59 -12.55 -21.64
N PHE A 111 10.22 -12.92 -20.52
CA PHE A 111 9.99 -14.21 -19.89
C PHE A 111 8.74 -14.09 -19.03
N ASN A 112 7.62 -14.60 -19.55
CA ASN A 112 6.34 -14.62 -18.87
C ASN A 112 6.49 -15.30 -17.49
N GLN A 113 6.05 -14.62 -16.43
CA GLN A 113 6.12 -15.13 -15.05
C GLN A 113 5.05 -16.22 -14.76
N GLY A 114 4.31 -16.67 -15.78
CA GLY A 114 3.18 -17.59 -15.68
C GLY A 114 3.46 -19.05 -16.00
N PHE A 115 4.68 -19.56 -15.85
CA PHE A 115 4.90 -21.01 -15.85
C PHE A 115 5.94 -21.34 -14.79
N LEU A 116 5.48 -21.92 -13.68
CA LEU A 116 5.86 -23.23 -13.18
C LEU A 116 4.98 -23.53 -11.95
N TYR A 117 4.37 -24.72 -11.99
CA TYR A 117 3.44 -25.40 -11.06
C TYR A 117 2.00 -24.89 -11.03
#